data_AF-A0A2J8WV87-F1
#
_entry.id   AF-A0A2J8WV87-F1
#
_cell.length_a   1.000
_cell.length_b   1.000
_cell.length_c   1.000
_cell.angle_alpha   90.00
_cell.angle_beta   90.00
_cell.angle_gamma   90.00
#
_symmetry.space_group_name_H-M   'P 1'
#
loop_
_entity.id
_entity.type
_entity.pdbx_description
1 polymer ?
#
loop_
_entity_poly.entity_id
_entity_poly.type
_entity_poly.pdbx_seq_one_letter_code
_entity_poly.pdbx_strand_id
1 'polypeptide(L)'
;MDLKALLSSLNDFASLSFAESWDNVGLLVEPSPPHTVNTLFLTNDLTEEVMEEVLQKKADLILSYHPPIFRPMKRITWNTWKERLVIRALENRVGIYSPHTAYDAAPQGVNNWLAKGLGACTSRPIHPSKAPNYPTEGNHRVEFNVNHTQDLDKVMSAVKGI
;
A
#
# COMPACT_ATOMS: atom_id res chain seq x y z
N MET A 1 6.22 18.02 -7.05
CA MET A 1 6.80 18.01 -5.70
C MET A 1 8.15 17.31 -5.76
N ASP A 2 9.16 17.76 -5.01
CA ASP A 2 10.43 17.01 -4.92
C ASP A 2 10.18 15.61 -4.34
N LEU A 3 10.87 14.59 -4.84
CA LEU A 3 10.66 13.20 -4.41
C LEU A 3 10.83 13.02 -2.90
N LYS A 4 11.85 13.63 -2.28
CA LYS A 4 12.08 13.48 -0.83
C LYS A 4 10.96 14.12 -0.02
N ALA A 5 10.48 15.29 -0.46
CA ALA A 5 9.34 15.94 0.17
C ALA A 5 8.07 15.07 0.07
N LEU A 6 7.82 14.45 -1.09
CA LEU A 6 6.70 13.53 -1.26
C LEU A 6 6.81 12.29 -0.38
N LEU A 7 8.00 11.68 -0.29
CA LEU A 7 8.24 10.53 0.58
C LEU A 7 8.05 10.88 2.05
N SER A 8 8.44 12.08 2.48
CA SER A 8 8.15 12.58 3.83
C SER A 8 6.65 12.63 4.07
N SER A 9 5.86 13.22 3.14
CA SER A 9 4.40 13.27 3.28
C SER A 9 3.74 11.89 3.28
N LEU A 10 4.23 10.94 2.49
CA LEU A 10 3.75 9.55 2.51
C LEU A 10 4.05 8.85 3.84
N ASN A 11 5.22 9.11 4.42
CA ASN A 11 5.60 8.59 5.73
C ASN A 11 4.86 9.28 6.89
N ASP A 12 4.50 10.56 6.75
CA ASP A 12 3.65 11.27 7.70
C ASP A 12 2.22 10.71 7.69
N PHE A 13 1.73 10.29 6.52
CA PHE A 13 0.45 9.60 6.40
C PHE A 13 0.48 8.21 7.05
N ALA A 14 1.51 7.41 6.82
CA ALA A 14 1.73 6.18 7.55
C ALA A 14 3.22 5.88 7.65
N SER A 15 3.72 5.86 8.88
CA SER A 15 5.14 5.59 9.11
C SER A 15 5.49 4.20 8.61
N LEU A 16 6.62 4.07 7.90
CA LEU A 16 7.13 2.76 7.51
C LEU A 16 7.48 1.89 8.73
N SER A 17 7.65 2.48 9.92
CA SER A 17 7.82 1.72 11.18
C SER A 17 6.59 0.90 11.60
N PHE A 18 5.44 1.15 10.98
CA PHE A 18 4.22 0.37 11.20
C PHE A 18 4.23 -0.98 10.47
N ALA A 19 5.07 -1.13 9.44
CA ALA A 19 5.15 -2.35 8.66
C ALA A 19 5.61 -3.55 9.51
N GLU A 20 5.17 -4.73 9.09
CA GLU A 20 5.65 -5.98 9.65
C GLU A 20 7.15 -6.19 9.36
N SER A 21 7.85 -6.85 10.27
CA SER A 21 9.31 -6.97 10.19
C SER A 21 9.83 -7.78 8.98
N TRP A 22 8.95 -8.57 8.35
CA TRP A 22 9.27 -9.37 7.17
C TRP A 22 9.00 -8.65 5.85
N ASP A 23 8.36 -7.48 5.91
CA ASP A 23 7.84 -6.79 4.73
C ASP A 23 8.92 -5.91 4.07
N ASN A 24 8.77 -5.65 2.77
CA ASN A 24 9.67 -4.78 2.02
C ASN A 24 8.93 -3.52 1.54
N VAL A 25 8.80 -2.56 2.45
CA VAL A 25 8.05 -1.31 2.24
C VAL A 25 8.99 -0.13 1.96
N GLY A 26 8.41 0.99 1.53
CA GLY A 26 9.10 2.23 1.24
C GLY A 26 9.45 2.41 -0.22
N LEU A 27 10.49 3.22 -0.49
CA LEU A 27 10.99 3.46 -1.85
C LEU A 27 11.83 2.27 -2.31
N LEU A 28 11.34 1.55 -3.31
CA LEU A 28 11.94 0.32 -3.84
C LEU A 28 12.79 0.56 -5.09
N VAL A 29 12.40 1.55 -5.89
CA VAL A 29 13.18 2.02 -7.06
C VAL A 29 13.26 3.54 -6.99
N GLU A 30 14.48 4.06 -6.87
CA GLU A 30 14.75 5.49 -6.81
C GLU A 30 15.38 5.98 -8.13
N PRO A 31 14.73 6.89 -8.87
CA PRO A 31 15.32 7.56 -10.02
C PRO A 31 16.46 8.49 -9.58
N SER A 32 17.48 8.69 -10.42
CA SER A 32 18.62 9.55 -10.06
C SER A 32 18.19 11.00 -9.78
N PRO A 33 18.71 11.64 -8.73
CA PRO A 33 18.38 13.03 -8.41
C PRO A 33 18.96 14.03 -9.43
N PRO A 34 18.35 15.21 -9.58
CA PRO A 34 17.09 15.63 -8.97
C PRO A 34 15.88 14.90 -9.59
N HIS A 35 14.86 14.61 -8.78
CA HIS A 35 13.64 13.96 -9.26
C HIS A 35 12.40 14.69 -8.75
N THR A 36 11.62 15.24 -9.68
CA THR A 36 10.36 15.92 -9.38
C THR A 36 9.21 15.02 -9.78
N VAL A 37 8.28 14.78 -8.84
CA VAL A 37 7.04 14.03 -9.09
C VAL A 37 5.93 15.03 -9.41
N ASN A 38 5.48 15.04 -10.66
CA ASN A 38 4.31 15.77 -11.13
C ASN A 38 3.08 14.85 -11.17
N THR A 39 3.29 13.59 -11.54
CA THR A 39 2.24 12.57 -11.66
C THR A 39 2.57 11.37 -10.77
N LEU A 40 1.72 11.14 -9.76
CA LEU A 40 1.75 9.94 -8.91
C LEU A 40 0.69 8.94 -9.41
N PHE A 41 1.12 7.74 -9.79
CA PHE A 41 0.23 6.66 -10.22
C PHE A 41 -0.03 5.69 -9.06
N LEU A 42 -1.29 5.36 -8.78
CA LEU A 42 -1.68 4.44 -7.71
C LEU A 42 -2.12 3.10 -8.31
N THR A 43 -1.64 1.99 -7.75
CA THR A 43 -2.11 0.64 -8.11
C THR A 43 -2.06 -0.30 -6.91
N ASN A 44 -2.87 -1.36 -6.94
CA ASN A 44 -2.73 -2.45 -5.98
C ASN A 44 -1.53 -3.34 -6.33
N ASP A 45 -1.48 -3.78 -7.59
CA ASP A 45 -0.44 -4.65 -8.14
C ASP A 45 0.20 -3.99 -9.35
N LEU A 46 1.52 -3.96 -9.38
CA LEU A 46 2.28 -3.52 -10.56
C LEU A 46 2.57 -4.74 -11.45
N THR A 47 1.71 -4.98 -12.43
CA THR A 47 1.94 -5.96 -13.51
C THR A 47 2.62 -5.31 -14.72
N GLU A 48 3.00 -6.09 -15.74
CA GLU A 48 3.59 -5.53 -16.96
C GLU A 48 2.60 -4.66 -17.74
N GLU A 49 1.31 -5.03 -17.74
CA GLU A 49 0.23 -4.25 -18.37
C GLU A 49 -0.02 -2.94 -17.61
N VAL A 50 0.00 -2.96 -16.27
CA VAL A 50 -0.10 -1.74 -15.46
C VAL A 50 1.12 -0.84 -15.68
N MET A 51 2.32 -1.41 -15.85
CA MET A 51 3.49 -0.63 -16.24
C MET A 51 3.30 0.08 -17.58
N GLU A 52 2.62 -0.53 -18.56
CA GLU A 52 2.30 0.19 -19.81
C GLU A 52 1.39 1.39 -19.56
N GLU A 53 0.38 1.25 -18.70
CA GLU A 53 -0.49 2.36 -18.34
C GLU A 53 0.31 3.49 -17.66
N VAL A 54 1.19 3.16 -16.71
CA VAL A 54 2.09 4.11 -16.04
C VAL A 54 2.87 4.94 -17.06
N LEU A 55 3.47 4.28 -18.05
CA LEU A 55 4.27 4.95 -19.08
C LEU A 55 3.41 5.81 -20.02
N GLN A 56 2.24 5.32 -20.42
CA GLN A 56 1.28 6.08 -21.23
C GLN A 56 0.80 7.34 -20.50
N LYS A 57 0.58 7.25 -19.18
CA LYS A 57 0.18 8.36 -18.32
C LYS A 57 1.34 9.27 -17.92
N LYS A 58 2.58 8.92 -18.30
CA LYS A 58 3.82 9.66 -17.97
C LYS A 58 3.92 9.92 -16.46
N ALA A 59 3.72 8.86 -15.67
CA ALA A 59 3.88 8.94 -14.23
C ALA A 59 5.35 9.07 -13.84
N ASP A 60 5.64 9.83 -12.79
CA ASP A 60 7.00 10.03 -12.27
C ASP A 60 7.29 9.14 -11.05
N LEU A 61 6.24 8.68 -10.37
CA LEU A 61 6.28 7.76 -9.23
C LEU A 61 5.06 6.83 -9.28
N ILE A 62 5.29 5.55 -9.03
CA ILE A 62 4.25 4.55 -8.79
C ILE A 62 4.16 4.33 -7.28
N LEU A 63 2.96 4.41 -6.72
CA LEU A 63 2.61 3.85 -5.43
C LEU A 63 1.88 2.53 -5.69
N SER A 64 2.61 1.42 -5.54
CA SER A 64 2.07 0.06 -5.69
C SER A 64 1.82 -0.51 -4.30
N TYR A 65 0.58 -0.86 -3.97
CA TYR A 65 0.23 -1.40 -2.66
C TYR A 65 1.10 -2.61 -2.30
N HIS A 66 1.12 -3.61 -3.17
CA HIS A 66 2.00 -4.76 -3.03
C HIS A 66 3.42 -4.45 -3.56
N PRO A 67 4.49 -4.79 -2.81
CA PRO A 67 5.87 -4.60 -3.26
C PRO A 67 6.20 -5.48 -4.48
N PRO A 68 6.48 -4.92 -5.68
CA PRO A 68 6.93 -5.73 -6.81
C PRO A 68 8.29 -6.38 -6.53
N ILE A 69 9.18 -5.65 -5.84
CA ILE A 69 10.41 -6.18 -5.24
C ILE A 69 10.07 -6.67 -3.82
N PHE A 70 9.54 -7.89 -3.68
CA PHE A 70 9.24 -8.46 -2.35
C PHE A 70 10.43 -9.22 -1.74
N ARG A 71 11.34 -9.72 -2.57
CA ARG A 71 12.57 -10.41 -2.15
C ARG A 71 13.78 -9.77 -2.82
N PRO A 72 14.97 -9.80 -2.17
CA PRO A 72 16.19 -9.26 -2.77
C PRO A 72 16.48 -9.89 -4.14
N MET A 73 16.74 -9.05 -5.14
CA MET A 73 17.17 -9.46 -6.47
C MET A 73 18.71 -9.52 -6.52
N LYS A 74 19.29 -10.68 -6.81
CA LYS A 74 20.75 -10.84 -6.97
C LYS A 74 21.28 -10.30 -8.30
N ARG A 75 20.39 -10.18 -9.29
CA ARG A 75 20.66 -9.67 -10.65
C ARG A 75 19.40 -8.97 -11.15
N ILE A 76 19.58 -8.01 -12.05
CA ILE A 76 18.51 -7.29 -12.73
C ILE A 76 18.77 -7.42 -14.24
N THR A 77 17.99 -8.28 -14.88
CA THR A 77 18.09 -8.66 -16.30
C THR A 77 16.68 -8.77 -16.90
N TRP A 78 16.56 -8.92 -18.22
CA TRP A 78 15.24 -9.03 -18.86
C TRP A 78 14.51 -10.39 -18.63
N ASN A 79 15.06 -11.25 -17.76
CA ASN A 79 14.68 -12.64 -17.62
C ASN A 79 13.32 -12.85 -16.92
N THR A 80 13.08 -12.17 -15.80
CA THR A 80 11.81 -12.28 -15.06
C THR A 80 10.98 -11.01 -15.19
N TRP A 81 9.65 -11.15 -15.13
CA TRP A 81 8.74 -10.02 -15.22
C TRP A 81 9.02 -8.95 -14.14
N LYS A 82 9.37 -9.36 -12.92
CA LYS A 82 9.74 -8.43 -11.84
C LYS A 82 11.02 -7.65 -12.15
N GLU A 83 12.04 -8.30 -12.69
CA GLU A 83 13.25 -7.60 -13.12
C GLU A 83 12.97 -6.63 -14.28
N ARG A 84 12.11 -7.03 -15.24
CA ARG A 84 11.67 -6.14 -16.32
C ARG A 84 10.95 -4.91 -15.80
N LEU A 85 10.07 -5.02 -14.81
CA LEU A 85 9.44 -3.85 -14.17
C LEU A 85 10.48 -2.87 -13.63
N VAL A 86 11.51 -3.38 -12.94
CA VAL A 86 12.58 -2.53 -12.37
C VAL A 86 13.38 -1.85 -13.47
N ILE A 87 13.78 -2.60 -14.51
CA ILE A 87 14.55 -2.03 -15.63
C ILE A 87 13.72 -0.95 -16.32
N ARG A 88 12.46 -1.23 -16.63
CA ARG A 88 11.56 -0.27 -17.28
C ARG A 88 11.34 0.98 -16.45
N ALA A 89 11.14 0.83 -15.14
CA ALA A 89 11.01 1.96 -14.22
C ALA A 89 12.27 2.83 -14.26
N LEU A 90 13.46 2.22 -14.18
CA LEU A 90 14.74 2.94 -14.23
C LEU A 90 14.98 3.65 -15.57
N GLU A 91 14.78 2.94 -16.70
CA GLU A 91 14.97 3.49 -18.05
C GLU A 91 14.05 4.67 -18.34
N ASN A 92 12.84 4.66 -17.76
CA ASN A 92 11.85 5.73 -17.91
C ASN A 92 11.85 6.71 -16.74
N ARG A 93 12.80 6.60 -15.81
CA ARG A 93 12.94 7.45 -14.62
C ARG A 93 11.67 7.51 -13.73
N VAL A 94 10.95 6.40 -13.63
CA VAL A 94 9.77 6.27 -12.77
C VAL A 94 10.18 5.64 -11.45
N GLY A 95 9.86 6.30 -10.33
CA GLY A 95 10.09 5.70 -9.01
C GLY A 95 9.07 4.63 -8.68
N ILE A 96 9.38 3.72 -7.75
CA ILE A 96 8.42 2.76 -7.20
C ILE A 96 8.46 2.84 -5.68
N TYR A 97 7.31 3.10 -5.07
CA TYR A 97 7.10 3.10 -3.63
C TYR A 97 6.00 2.11 -3.26
N SER A 98 6.16 1.36 -2.16
CA SER A 98 5.15 0.42 -1.67
C SER A 98 4.93 0.55 -0.17
N PRO A 99 3.71 0.87 0.29
CA PRO A 99 3.44 0.97 1.72
C PRO A 99 3.02 -0.36 2.39
N HIS A 100 2.32 -1.23 1.66
CA HIS A 100 1.84 -2.55 2.08
C HIS A 100 1.37 -2.60 3.55
N THR A 101 2.00 -3.41 4.41
CA THR A 101 1.54 -3.61 5.79
C THR A 101 1.59 -2.35 6.66
N ALA A 102 2.40 -1.34 6.30
CA ALA A 102 2.36 -0.04 7.00
C ALA A 102 1.00 0.66 6.82
N TYR A 103 0.38 0.53 5.65
CA TYR A 103 -0.96 1.07 5.38
C TYR A 103 -2.07 0.18 5.96
N ASP A 104 -1.83 -1.12 6.13
CA ASP A 104 -2.77 -1.99 6.87
C ASP A 104 -2.86 -1.62 8.35
N ALA A 105 -1.73 -1.28 8.96
CA ALA A 105 -1.63 -0.96 10.38
C ALA A 105 -1.93 0.50 10.72
N ALA A 106 -1.90 1.40 9.73
CA ALA A 106 -2.18 2.81 9.95
C ALA A 106 -3.61 3.04 10.49
N PRO A 107 -3.83 3.96 11.46
CA PRO A 107 -5.16 4.23 11.99
C PRO A 107 -6.16 4.70 10.93
N GLN A 108 -5.72 5.45 9.93
CA GLN A 108 -6.51 5.87 8.77
C GLN A 108 -6.33 4.95 7.55
N GLY A 109 -5.76 3.76 7.79
CA GLY A 109 -5.33 2.81 6.79
C GLY A 109 -6.44 1.93 6.21
N VAL A 110 -6.01 0.92 5.45
CA VAL A 110 -6.89 0.04 4.67
C VAL A 110 -7.90 -0.66 5.57
N ASN A 111 -7.44 -1.27 6.67
CA ASN A 111 -8.30 -2.02 7.57
C ASN A 111 -9.34 -1.14 8.29
N ASN A 112 -8.99 0.09 8.70
CA ASN A 112 -9.97 1.00 9.27
C ASN A 112 -10.97 1.48 8.20
N TRP A 113 -10.52 1.74 6.98
CA TRP A 113 -11.42 2.10 5.87
C TRP A 113 -12.43 0.98 5.58
N LEU A 114 -11.97 -0.27 5.50
CA LEU A 114 -12.82 -1.45 5.34
C LEU A 114 -13.80 -1.59 6.52
N ALA A 115 -13.34 -1.43 7.77
CA ALA A 115 -14.19 -1.51 8.95
C ALA A 115 -15.31 -0.46 8.94
N LYS A 116 -15.01 0.79 8.51
CA LYS A 116 -16.01 1.85 8.36
C LYS A 116 -17.08 1.51 7.31
N GLY A 117 -16.70 0.82 6.23
CA GLY A 117 -17.62 0.38 5.18
C GLY A 117 -18.71 -0.58 5.68
N LEU A 118 -18.48 -1.24 6.82
CA LEU A 118 -19.43 -2.16 7.43
C LEU A 118 -20.43 -1.48 8.39
N GLY A 119 -20.37 -0.15 8.51
CA GLY A 119 -21.26 0.65 9.36
C GLY A 119 -20.73 0.92 10.76
N ALA A 120 -21.60 1.42 11.64
CA ALA A 120 -21.24 1.79 13.01
C ALA A 120 -20.85 0.55 13.83
N CYS A 121 -19.55 0.39 14.10
CA CYS A 121 -19.00 -0.71 14.88
C CYS A 121 -17.84 -0.25 15.77
N THR A 122 -17.55 -1.05 16.80
CA THR A 122 -16.27 -0.94 17.51
C THR A 122 -15.25 -1.84 16.82
N SER A 123 -14.14 -1.26 16.38
CA SER A 123 -13.05 -1.97 15.71
C SER A 123 -11.82 -1.97 16.59
N ARG A 124 -11.11 -3.09 16.68
CA ARG A 124 -9.85 -3.22 17.43
C ARG A 124 -8.84 -4.06 16.64
N PRO A 125 -7.54 -3.77 16.72
CA PRO A 125 -6.53 -4.64 16.12
C PRO A 125 -6.58 -6.07 16.68
N ILE A 126 -6.61 -7.06 15.79
CA ILE A 126 -6.24 -8.46 16.00
C ILE A 126 -4.78 -8.53 16.49
N HIS A 127 -3.90 -7.82 15.80
CA HIS A 127 -2.47 -7.74 16.12
C HIS A 127 -2.05 -6.27 16.16
N PRO A 128 -1.89 -5.66 17.35
CA PRO A 128 -1.44 -4.28 17.47
C PRO A 128 -0.01 -4.10 16.94
N SER A 129 0.25 -3.00 16.25
CA SER A 129 1.62 -2.62 15.86
C SER A 129 2.52 -2.42 17.08
N LYS A 130 3.81 -2.77 16.94
CA LYS A 130 4.84 -2.64 17.99
C LYS A 130 5.66 -1.34 17.86
N ALA A 131 5.31 -0.44 16.96
CA ALA A 131 6.07 0.77 16.68
C ALA A 131 6.17 1.69 17.93
N PRO A 132 7.34 2.31 18.19
CA PRO A 132 7.61 3.03 19.45
C PRO A 132 6.93 4.41 19.55
N ASN A 133 6.66 5.09 18.43
CA ASN A 133 5.95 6.37 18.41
C ASN A 133 4.61 6.18 17.70
N TYR A 134 3.54 6.49 18.44
CA TYR A 134 2.11 6.27 18.14
C TYR A 134 1.65 4.80 18.12
N PRO A 135 1.11 4.29 19.24
CA PRO A 135 0.35 3.06 19.28
C PRO A 135 -1.15 3.37 19.21
N THR A 136 -1.81 2.84 18.19
CA THR A 136 -3.00 1.98 18.26
C THR A 136 -3.49 1.94 16.82
N GLU A 137 -2.98 1.01 16.02
CA GLU A 137 -3.79 0.19 15.12
C GLU A 137 -2.88 -0.80 14.39
N GLY A 138 -3.47 -1.85 13.86
CA GLY A 138 -2.90 -3.09 13.37
C GLY A 138 -4.08 -3.92 12.86
N ASN A 139 -3.88 -5.05 12.16
CA ASN A 139 -4.96 -5.76 11.45
C ASN A 139 -6.29 -5.78 12.20
N HIS A 140 -7.34 -5.11 11.74
CA HIS A 140 -8.55 -4.91 12.55
C HIS A 140 -9.45 -6.15 12.58
N ARG A 141 -9.97 -6.48 13.77
CA ARG A 141 -11.12 -7.35 13.96
C ARG A 141 -12.34 -6.46 14.06
N VAL A 142 -13.31 -6.70 13.18
CA VAL A 142 -14.63 -6.11 13.32
C VAL A 142 -15.55 -7.13 13.98
N GLU A 143 -16.10 -6.78 15.14
CA GLU A 143 -17.08 -7.59 15.83
C GLU A 143 -18.46 -6.95 15.70
N PHE A 144 -19.41 -7.71 15.16
CA PHE A 144 -20.82 -7.35 15.16
C PHE A 144 -21.55 -8.26 16.15
N ASN A 145 -22.22 -7.67 17.13
CA ASN A 145 -23.16 -8.39 17.97
C ASN A 145 -24.56 -8.19 17.38
N VAL A 146 -25.17 -9.29 16.95
CA VAL A 146 -26.55 -9.31 16.47
C VAL A 146 -27.41 -10.02 17.50
N ASN A 147 -28.52 -9.39 17.90
CA ASN A 147 -29.46 -9.99 18.84
C ASN A 147 -30.34 -11.06 18.16
N HIS A 148 -30.48 -10.98 16.84
CA HIS A 148 -31.31 -11.87 16.03
C HIS A 148 -30.62 -12.24 14.71
N THR A 149 -30.80 -13.48 14.24
CA THR A 149 -30.18 -13.99 13.01
C THR A 149 -30.56 -13.18 11.76
N GLN A 150 -31.77 -12.60 11.70
CA GLN A 150 -32.18 -11.78 10.56
C GLN A 150 -31.34 -10.50 10.41
N ASP A 151 -30.71 -10.02 11.48
CA ASP A 151 -29.81 -8.88 11.42
C ASP A 151 -28.43 -9.28 10.88
N LEU A 152 -28.01 -10.54 11.07
CA LEU A 152 -26.82 -11.10 10.40
C LEU A 152 -27.01 -11.15 8.88
N ASP A 153 -28.17 -11.60 8.42
CA ASP A 153 -28.48 -11.67 6.98
C ASP A 153 -28.46 -10.29 6.32
N LYS A 154 -28.92 -9.25 7.03
CA LYS A 154 -28.81 -7.86 6.57
C LYS A 154 -27.36 -7.40 6.42
N VAL A 155 -26.51 -7.68 7.42
CA VAL A 155 -25.08 -7.36 7.36
C VAL A 155 -24.41 -8.10 6.20
N MET A 156 -24.66 -9.40 6.06
CA MET A 156 -24.10 -10.21 4.98
C MET A 156 -24.59 -9.77 3.60
N SER A 157 -25.85 -9.35 3.48
CA SER A 157 -26.40 -8.81 2.24
C SER A 157 -25.78 -7.45 1.90
N ALA A 158 -25.55 -6.59 2.91
CA ALA A 158 -24.88 -5.31 2.70
C ALA A 158 -23.44 -5.51 2.22
N VAL A 159 -22.69 -6.43 2.83
CA VAL A 159 -21.31 -6.78 2.44
C VAL A 159 -21.23 -7.28 1.00
N LYS A 160 -22.17 -8.14 0.57
CA LYS A 160 -22.23 -8.64 -0.81
C LYS A 160 -22.58 -7.58 -1.86
N GLY A 161 -23.14 -6.46 -1.42
CA GLY A 161 -23.53 -5.35 -2.30
C GLY A 161 -22.46 -4.28 -2.47
N ILE A 162 -21.34 -4.38 -1.74
CA ILE A 162 -20.14 -3.55 -1.89
C ILE A 162 -19.23 -4.19 -2.94
#